data_AF-A0A1F8F670-F1
#
_entry.id   AF-A0A1F8F670-F1
#
_cell.length_a   1.000
_cell.length_b   1.000
_cell.length_c   1.000
_cell.angle_alpha   90.00
_cell.angle_beta   90.00
_cell.angle_gamma   90.00
#
_symmetry.space_group_name_H-M   'P 1'
#
loop_
_entity.id
_entity.type
_entity.pdbx_description
1 polymer ?
#
loop_
_entity_poly.entity_id
_entity_poly.type
_entity_poly.pdbx_seq_one_letter_code
_entity_poly.pdbx_strand_id
1 'polypeptide(L)'
;MGARKHNLHRWEREAYIHAGLFRDVEDLFTTGNGSWDLRLGAQAVYGIPGFGFNRTTEVHEDGELVGYHRTYLVTNVDIPAQRIDEAGVLYPMVTFSLVGNFKRLNVEPIVGLRGMRFGIEKAINHELVELKEDIYVVPTYGLRVGWKF
;
A
#
# COMPACT_ATOMS: atom_id res chain seq x y z
N MET A 1 -14.09 30.69 1.22
CA MET A 1 -13.62 29.39 1.74
C MET A 1 -12.77 28.71 0.68
N GLY A 2 -11.52 28.39 0.98
CA GLY A 2 -10.61 27.71 0.06
C GLY A 2 -9.89 26.58 0.76
N ALA A 3 -9.99 25.37 0.24
CA ALA A 3 -9.24 24.21 0.72
C ALA A 3 -8.04 23.99 -0.21
N ARG A 4 -6.81 24.06 0.34
CA ARG A 4 -5.59 23.81 -0.42
C ARG A 4 -5.18 22.34 -0.26
N LYS A 5 -4.96 21.64 -1.37
CA LYS A 5 -4.54 20.22 -1.41
C LYS A 5 -3.18 20.13 -2.08
N HIS A 6 -2.15 19.67 -1.37
CA HIS A 6 -0.86 19.31 -1.99
C HIS A 6 -0.82 17.79 -2.20
N ASN A 7 -0.67 17.38 -3.47
CA ASN A 7 -0.36 15.99 -3.82
C ASN A 7 0.99 16.01 -4.57
N LEU A 8 2.06 15.57 -3.92
CA LEU A 8 3.32 15.28 -4.60
C LEU A 8 3.23 13.86 -5.19
N HIS A 9 3.25 13.75 -6.52
CA HIS A 9 3.53 12.49 -7.20
C HIS A 9 5.03 12.41 -7.45
N ARG A 10 5.73 11.54 -6.71
CA ARG A 10 7.13 11.20 -6.95
C ARG A 10 7.19 9.72 -7.29
N TRP A 11 7.98 9.36 -8.31
CA TRP A 11 8.26 7.96 -8.63
C TRP A 11 9.19 7.38 -7.56
N GLU A 12 8.83 6.25 -6.97
CA GLU A 12 9.50 5.70 -5.78
C GLU A 12 10.15 4.34 -6.04
N ARG A 13 11.32 4.15 -5.41
CA ARG A 13 12.04 2.87 -5.29
C ARG A 13 11.85 2.37 -3.86
N GLU A 14 11.18 1.23 -3.71
CA GLU A 14 10.90 0.62 -2.41
C GLU A 14 11.68 -0.70 -2.29
N ALA A 15 12.15 -1.03 -1.07
CA ALA A 15 12.67 -2.35 -0.73
C ALA A 15 11.62 -3.07 0.11
N TYR A 16 11.15 -4.22 -0.38
CA TYR A 16 10.13 -5.01 0.30
C TYR A 16 10.67 -6.38 0.67
N ILE A 17 10.34 -6.81 1.88
CA ILE A 17 10.46 -8.21 2.26
C ILE A 17 9.05 -8.82 2.19
N HIS A 18 8.94 -9.92 1.45
CA HIS A 18 7.69 -10.63 1.25
C HIS A 18 7.81 -12.05 1.81
N ALA A 19 6.88 -12.42 2.66
CA ALA A 19 6.66 -13.80 3.06
C ALA A 19 5.19 -14.14 2.81
N GLY A 20 4.92 -15.26 2.13
CA GLY A 20 3.55 -15.62 1.76
C GLY A 20 3.37 -17.09 1.47
N LEU A 21 2.13 -17.53 1.62
CA LEU A 21 1.67 -18.85 1.22
C LEU A 21 0.87 -18.68 -0.07
N PHE A 22 1.13 -19.58 -1.01
CA PHE A 22 0.49 -19.56 -2.32
C PHE A 22 -0.14 -20.92 -2.59
N ARG A 23 -1.32 -20.91 -3.23
CA ARG A 23 -1.97 -22.09 -3.75
C ARG A 23 -2.30 -21.85 -5.21
N ASP A 24 -1.85 -22.77 -6.05
CA ASP A 24 -2.26 -22.81 -7.45
C ASP A 24 -3.64 -23.49 -7.51
N VAL A 25 -4.60 -22.85 -8.17
CA VAL A 25 -6.02 -23.21 -8.08
C VAL A 25 -6.52 -23.97 -9.31
N GLU A 26 -5.92 -23.81 -10.50
CA GLU A 26 -6.21 -24.63 -11.68
C GLU A 26 -5.32 -24.21 -12.87
N ASP A 27 -5.06 -25.15 -13.79
CA ASP A 27 -4.50 -24.90 -15.13
C ASP A 27 -5.63 -24.34 -16.02
N LEU A 28 -5.85 -23.03 -15.99
CA LEU A 28 -7.01 -22.40 -16.62
C LEU A 28 -7.06 -22.67 -18.13
N PHE A 29 -5.97 -22.39 -18.85
CA PHE A 29 -5.89 -22.63 -20.29
C PHE A 29 -4.45 -22.89 -20.74
N THR A 30 -4.25 -23.98 -21.48
CA THR A 30 -3.02 -24.26 -22.24
C THR A 30 -3.21 -23.80 -23.68
N THR A 31 -2.46 -22.78 -24.11
CA THR A 31 -2.33 -22.43 -25.53
C THR A 31 -1.00 -22.99 -26.02
N GLY A 32 -0.89 -23.47 -27.26
CA GLY A 32 0.22 -24.33 -27.71
C GLY A 32 1.67 -23.85 -27.44
N ASN A 33 1.91 -22.60 -27.02
CA ASN A 33 3.22 -22.07 -26.63
C ASN A 33 3.34 -21.62 -25.15
N GLY A 34 2.34 -21.85 -24.29
CA GLY A 34 2.43 -21.57 -22.86
C GLY A 34 1.22 -21.98 -22.01
N SER A 35 1.45 -22.15 -20.71
CA SER A 35 0.40 -22.41 -19.71
C SER A 35 0.08 -21.15 -18.91
N TRP A 36 -1.17 -21.05 -18.47
CA TRP A 36 -1.62 -20.04 -17.52
C TRP A 36 -2.20 -20.71 -16.28
N ASP A 37 -1.60 -20.41 -15.13
CA ASP A 37 -1.98 -21.01 -13.87
C ASP A 37 -2.53 -19.91 -12.94
N LEU A 38 -3.69 -20.12 -12.32
CA LEU A 38 -4.22 -19.17 -11.34
C LEU A 38 -3.57 -19.41 -9.99
N ARG A 39 -3.05 -18.35 -9.37
CA ARG A 39 -2.47 -18.40 -8.04
C ARG A 39 -3.19 -17.45 -7.08
N LEU A 40 -3.59 -18.00 -5.95
CA LEU A 40 -4.06 -17.26 -4.80
C LEU A 40 -2.97 -17.21 -3.75
N GLY A 41 -2.75 -16.05 -3.16
CA GLY A 41 -1.72 -15.84 -2.15
C GLY A 41 -2.23 -15.03 -0.97
N ALA A 42 -1.74 -15.37 0.22
CA ALA A 42 -1.77 -14.49 1.37
C ALA A 42 -0.32 -14.21 1.77
N GLN A 43 0.02 -12.93 1.90
CA GLN A 43 1.38 -12.50 2.17
C GLN A 43 1.40 -11.34 3.16
N ALA A 44 2.50 -11.23 3.90
CA ALA A 44 2.83 -10.05 4.67
C ALA A 44 3.96 -9.32 3.97
N VAL A 45 3.79 -8.02 3.78
CA VAL A 45 4.78 -7.13 3.15
C VAL A 45 5.32 -6.21 4.21
N TYR A 46 6.62 -6.28 4.47
CA TYR A 46 7.30 -5.31 5.33
C TYR A 46 8.04 -4.29 4.47
N GLY A 47 7.75 -3.01 4.68
CA GLY A 47 8.44 -1.91 3.98
C GLY A 47 7.83 -0.56 4.30
N ILE A 48 8.51 0.50 3.89
CA ILE A 48 7.95 1.86 3.90
C ILE A 48 7.26 2.02 2.55
N PRO A 49 5.94 2.23 2.50
CA PRO A 49 5.31 2.57 1.24
C PRO A 49 5.85 3.94 0.87
N GLY A 50 6.33 4.03 -0.36
CA GLY A 50 6.84 5.24 -0.97
C GLY A 50 5.78 6.33 -0.91
N PHE A 51 4.48 5.97 -0.93
CA PHE A 51 3.41 6.89 -0.58
C PHE A 51 3.70 7.49 0.81
N GLY A 52 4.33 8.66 0.82
CA GLY A 52 4.29 9.64 1.90
C GLY A 52 2.88 10.19 2.00
N PHE A 53 1.90 9.30 2.18
CA PHE A 53 0.49 9.62 2.32
C PHE A 53 0.35 10.32 3.65
N ASN A 54 0.55 11.62 3.59
CA ASN A 54 0.31 12.58 4.65
C ASN A 54 -0.42 13.74 3.99
N ARG A 55 -1.75 13.68 4.05
CA ARG A 55 -2.61 14.69 3.46
C ARG A 55 -3.17 15.54 4.58
N THR A 56 -2.69 16.78 4.65
CA THR A 56 -3.28 17.81 5.50
C THR A 56 -4.16 18.72 4.64
N THR A 57 -5.40 18.88 5.05
CA THR A 57 -6.35 19.86 4.50
C THR A 57 -6.56 20.92 5.56
N GLU A 58 -6.07 22.12 5.31
CA GLU A 58 -6.18 23.25 6.22
C GLU A 58 -7.51 23.97 6.00
N VAL A 59 -8.14 24.39 7.09
CA VAL A 59 -9.38 25.18 7.11
C VAL A 59 -9.01 26.59 7.53
N HIS A 60 -9.36 27.56 6.68
CA HIS A 60 -9.09 28.97 6.92
C HIS A 60 -10.40 29.77 6.97
N GLU A 61 -10.48 30.70 7.91
CA GLU A 61 -11.55 31.69 8.07
C GLU A 61 -10.91 33.07 8.16
N ASP A 62 -11.39 34.04 7.37
CA ASP A 62 -10.83 35.40 7.26
C ASP A 62 -9.30 35.49 7.03
N GLY A 63 -8.70 34.45 6.46
CA GLY A 63 -7.27 34.37 6.19
C GLY A 63 -6.44 33.78 7.33
N GLU A 64 -7.05 33.50 8.48
CA GLU A 64 -6.42 32.80 9.61
C GLU A 64 -6.66 31.29 9.53
N LEU A 65 -5.67 30.51 9.95
CA LEU A 65 -5.81 29.05 10.09
C LEU A 65 -6.66 28.74 11.31
N VAL A 66 -7.89 28.29 11.09
CA VAL A 66 -8.83 27.91 12.15
C VAL A 66 -8.85 26.40 12.42
N GLY A 67 -8.19 25.60 11.60
CA GLY A 67 -8.11 24.16 11.85
C GLY A 67 -7.48 23.38 10.73
N TYR A 68 -7.37 22.08 10.92
CA TYR A 68 -6.89 21.18 9.89
C TYR A 68 -7.52 19.79 10.04
N HIS A 69 -7.56 19.09 8.91
CA HIS A 69 -7.85 17.67 8.83
C HIS A 69 -6.65 16.97 8.21
N ARG A 70 -6.00 16.09 8.96
CA ARG A 70 -4.80 15.38 8.53
C ARG A 70 -5.09 13.89 8.48
N THR A 71 -4.76 13.26 7.36
CA THR A 71 -4.76 11.81 7.20
C THR A 71 -3.34 11.36 6.91
N TYR A 72 -2.81 10.44 7.71
CA TYR A 72 -1.45 9.94 7.56
C TYR A 72 -1.41 8.42 7.69
N LEU A 73 -0.44 7.79 7.05
CA LEU A 73 -0.17 6.37 7.26
C LEU A 73 0.42 6.16 8.67
N VAL A 74 -0.15 5.24 9.44
CA VAL A 74 0.42 4.82 10.74
C VAL A 74 1.58 3.87 10.47
N THR A 75 2.75 4.19 11.01
CA THR A 75 3.95 3.37 10.89
C THR A 75 4.21 2.60 12.19
N ASN A 76 5.01 1.54 12.15
CA ASN A 76 5.29 0.75 13.34
C ASN A 76 6.04 1.54 14.45
N VAL A 77 6.60 2.73 14.16
CA VAL A 77 7.20 3.65 15.16
C VAL A 77 6.17 4.30 16.06
N ASP A 78 4.91 4.37 15.62
CA ASP A 78 3.82 4.92 16.43
C ASP A 78 3.46 3.98 17.62
N ILE A 79 4.09 2.81 17.72
CA ILE A 79 4.13 1.96 18.93
C ILE A 79 5.23 2.50 19.86
N PRO A 80 4.91 2.98 21.07
CA PRO A 80 5.88 3.57 21.98
C PRO A 80 6.87 2.52 22.53
N ALA A 81 7.93 2.22 21.76
CA ALA A 81 9.12 1.44 22.17
C ALA A 81 10.24 1.36 21.11
N GLN A 82 10.03 1.73 19.84
CA GLN A 82 11.00 1.45 18.77
C GLN A 82 11.65 2.72 18.20
N ARG A 83 13.00 2.71 18.11
CA ARG A 83 13.85 3.82 17.63
C ARG A 83 13.58 4.17 16.15
N ILE A 84 13.92 5.42 15.81
CA ILE A 84 13.41 6.25 14.71
C ILE A 84 14.03 5.96 13.33
N ASP A 85 14.97 5.01 13.22
CA ASP A 85 15.94 5.13 12.12
C ASP A 85 15.62 4.28 10.87
N GLU A 86 14.80 3.23 10.94
CA GLU A 86 14.45 2.37 9.78
C GLU A 86 13.11 1.61 9.97
N ALA A 87 11.99 2.33 10.04
CA ALA A 87 10.73 1.70 10.38
C ALA A 87 9.87 1.35 9.18
N GLY A 88 9.93 0.09 8.77
CA GLY A 88 8.95 -0.48 7.84
C GLY A 88 7.61 -0.72 8.53
N VAL A 89 6.55 -0.74 7.74
CA VAL A 89 5.20 -1.09 8.17
C VAL A 89 4.90 -2.49 7.66
N LEU A 90 4.25 -3.29 8.50
CA LEU A 90 3.82 -4.63 8.12
C LEU A 90 2.41 -4.57 7.56
N TYR A 91 2.26 -5.01 6.32
CA TYR A 91 0.99 -5.02 5.61
C TYR A 91 0.51 -6.44 5.33
N PRO A 92 -0.62 -6.88 5.89
CA PRO A 92 -1.28 -8.06 5.39
C PRO A 92 -1.81 -7.78 3.98
N MET A 93 -1.62 -8.73 3.07
CA MET A 93 -2.01 -8.59 1.68
C MET A 93 -2.50 -9.92 1.14
N VAL A 94 -3.63 -9.89 0.45
CA VAL A 94 -4.16 -11.03 -0.30
C VAL A 94 -3.94 -10.73 -1.78
N THR A 95 -3.45 -11.71 -2.53
CA THR A 95 -3.11 -11.55 -3.94
C THR A 95 -3.76 -12.62 -4.80
N PHE A 96 -4.07 -12.21 -6.02
CA PHE A 96 -4.53 -13.03 -7.12
C PHE A 96 -3.55 -12.78 -8.26
N SER A 97 -2.91 -13.83 -8.78
CA SER A 97 -2.00 -13.72 -9.91
C SER A 97 -2.26 -14.77 -10.96
N LEU A 98 -1.93 -14.46 -12.20
CA LEU A 98 -1.97 -15.39 -13.33
C LEU A 98 -0.54 -15.67 -13.75
N VAL A 99 -0.07 -16.90 -13.63
CA VAL A 99 1.29 -17.28 -13.97
C VAL A 99 1.32 -17.76 -15.41
N GLY A 100 1.82 -16.93 -16.32
CA GLY A 100 2.04 -17.26 -17.72
C GLY A 100 3.43 -17.83 -17.94
N ASN A 101 3.52 -19.11 -18.30
CA ASN A 101 4.78 -19.80 -18.61
C ASN A 101 4.95 -19.95 -20.12
N PHE A 102 5.81 -19.13 -20.75
CA PHE A 102 6.04 -19.10 -22.19
C PHE A 102 7.46 -19.53 -22.56
N LYS A 103 7.70 -20.84 -22.68
CA LYS A 103 9.03 -21.43 -22.97
C LYS A 103 10.11 -20.95 -21.98
N ARG A 104 10.80 -19.84 -22.32
CA ARG A 104 11.85 -19.20 -21.52
C ARG A 104 11.39 -17.99 -20.71
N LEU A 105 10.22 -17.44 -20.98
CA LEU A 105 9.71 -16.26 -20.30
C LEU A 105 8.58 -16.67 -19.34
N ASN A 106 8.66 -16.17 -18.12
CA ASN A 106 7.55 -16.21 -17.16
C ASN A 106 7.02 -14.80 -16.95
N VAL A 107 5.71 -14.64 -17.05
CA VAL A 107 5.03 -13.37 -16.78
C VAL A 107 3.92 -13.64 -15.79
N GLU A 108 3.88 -12.89 -14.70
CA GLU A 108 2.89 -13.04 -13.64
C GLU A 108 2.33 -11.65 -13.31
N PRO A 109 1.25 -11.19 -13.97
CA PRO A 109 0.45 -10.08 -13.47
C PRO A 109 -0.17 -10.46 -12.12
N ILE A 110 -0.09 -9.54 -11.17
CA ILE A 110 -0.55 -9.70 -9.80
C ILE A 110 -1.52 -8.55 -9.52
N VAL A 111 -2.70 -8.88 -9.02
CA VAL A 111 -3.61 -7.94 -8.37
C VAL A 111 -3.79 -8.36 -6.93
N GLY A 112 -4.02 -7.41 -6.03
CA GLY A 112 -4.14 -7.72 -4.62
C GLY A 112 -4.83 -6.63 -3.84
N LEU A 113 -5.11 -6.97 -2.59
CA LEU A 113 -5.71 -6.09 -1.60
C LEU A 113 -4.80 -6.07 -0.39
N ARG A 114 -4.36 -4.88 0.01
CA ARG A 114 -3.45 -4.64 1.13
C ARG A 114 -4.21 -3.92 2.24
N GLY A 115 -4.17 -4.47 3.45
CA GLY A 115 -4.65 -3.78 4.65
C GLY A 115 -3.62 -2.76 5.11
N MET A 116 -3.99 -1.49 5.19
CA MET A 116 -3.12 -0.38 5.62
C MET A 116 -3.80 0.39 6.75
N ARG A 117 -3.03 0.78 7.78
CA ARG A 117 -3.52 1.59 8.89
C ARG A 117 -3.31 3.07 8.58
N PHE A 118 -4.35 3.87 8.76
CA PHE A 118 -4.29 5.31 8.60
C PHE A 118 -4.78 6.01 9.87
N GLY A 119 -4.05 7.02 10.30
CA GLY A 119 -4.42 7.94 11.36
C GLY A 119 -5.17 9.12 10.76
N ILE A 120 -6.24 9.53 11.42
CA ILE A 120 -7.06 10.69 11.10
C ILE A 120 -7.01 11.63 12.30
N GLU A 121 -6.48 12.81 12.06
CA GLU A 121 -6.38 13.91 13.02
C GLU A 121 -7.29 15.05 12.55
N LYS A 122 -8.10 15.58 13.45
CA LYS A 122 -8.89 16.80 13.22
C LYS A 122 -8.65 17.78 14.35
N ALA A 123 -8.21 18.97 14.00
CA ALA A 123 -8.10 20.08 14.93
C ALA A 123 -8.98 21.26 14.49
N ILE A 124 -9.63 21.88 15.46
CA ILE A 124 -10.45 23.09 15.29
C ILE A 124 -10.02 24.08 16.36
N ASN A 125 -9.79 25.34 15.99
CA ASN A 125 -9.31 26.40 16.86
C ASN A 125 -8.05 26.00 17.65
N HIS A 126 -7.13 25.28 17.00
CA HIS A 126 -5.90 24.75 17.61
C HIS A 126 -6.09 23.67 18.68
N GLU A 127 -7.32 23.20 18.92
CA GLU A 127 -7.61 22.06 19.79
C GLU A 127 -7.81 20.79 18.97
N LEU A 128 -7.23 19.68 19.43
CA LEU A 128 -7.44 18.36 18.82
C LEU A 128 -8.84 17.86 19.22
N VAL A 129 -9.73 17.76 18.24
CA VAL A 129 -11.13 17.36 18.42
C VAL A 129 -11.32 15.88 18.13
N GLU A 130 -10.52 15.34 17.21
CA GLU A 130 -10.63 13.94 16.79
C GLU A 130 -9.24 13.36 16.52
N LEU A 131 -8.98 12.20 17.12
CA LEU A 131 -7.87 11.32 16.77
C LEU A 131 -8.43 9.92 16.63
N LYS A 132 -8.35 9.38 15.42
CA LYS A 132 -8.87 8.05 15.11
C LYS A 132 -7.87 7.29 14.25
N GLU A 133 -7.78 5.98 14.46
CA GLU A 133 -7.12 5.08 13.55
C GLU A 133 -8.14 4.19 12.85
N ASP A 134 -8.01 4.05 11.54
CA ASP A 134 -8.84 3.18 10.72
C ASP A 134 -7.96 2.28 9.83
N ILE A 135 -8.47 1.08 9.53
CA ILE A 135 -7.85 0.17 8.58
C ILE A 135 -8.55 0.33 7.24
N TYR A 136 -7.77 0.65 6.21
CA TYR A 136 -8.23 0.77 4.84
C TYR A 136 -7.69 -0.39 4.00
N VAL A 137 -8.53 -0.87 3.09
CA VAL A 137 -8.12 -1.86 2.08
C VAL A 137 -7.73 -1.11 0.82
N VAL A 138 -6.45 -1.21 0.45
CA VAL A 138 -5.89 -0.52 -0.71
C VAL A 138 -5.61 -1.54 -1.82
N PRO A 139 -6.09 -1.33 -3.05
CA PRO A 139 -5.77 -2.21 -4.16
C PRO A 139 -4.29 -2.09 -4.54
N THR A 140 -3.68 -3.22 -4.89
CA THR A 140 -2.30 -3.30 -5.36
C THR A 140 -2.28 -3.99 -6.71
N TYR A 141 -1.42 -3.52 -7.61
CA TYR A 141 -1.13 -4.17 -8.87
C TYR A 141 0.38 -4.34 -9.03
N GLY A 142 0.79 -5.39 -9.72
CA GLY A 142 2.20 -5.68 -9.96
C GLY A 142 2.37 -6.57 -11.18
N LEU A 143 3.61 -6.62 -11.67
CA LEU A 143 4.01 -7.50 -12.75
C LEU A 143 5.33 -8.13 -12.36
N ARG A 144 5.37 -9.46 -12.25
CA ARG A 144 6.60 -10.21 -12.09
C ARG A 144 6.99 -10.80 -13.44
N VAL A 145 8.21 -10.52 -13.88
CA VAL A 145 8.76 -11.08 -15.12
C VAL A 145 10.02 -11.87 -14.75
N GLY A 146 10.11 -13.10 -15.23
CA GLY A 146 11.24 -13.98 -15.00
C GLY A 146 11.73 -14.61 -16.30
N TRP A 147 13.02 -14.91 -16.38
CA TRP A 147 13.61 -15.65 -17.49
C TRP A 147 14.10 -17.01 -16.97
N LYS A 148 13.73 -18.10 -17.66
CA LYS A 148 14.23 -19.45 -17.42
C LYS A 148 15.52 -19.64 -18.22
N PHE A 149 16.60 -19.98 -17.53
CA PHE A 149 17.89 -20.32 -18.12
C PHE A 149 18.00 -21.82 -18.32
#